data_AF-A0A967VPK5-F1
#
_entry.id   AF-A0A967VPK5-F1
#
_cell.length_a   1.000
_cell.length_b   1.000
_cell.length_c   1.000
_cell.angle_alpha   90.00
_cell.angle_beta   90.00
_cell.angle_gamma   90.00
#
_symmetry.space_group_name_H-M   'P 1'
#
loop_
_entity.id
_entity.type
_entity.pdbx_description
1 polymer ?
#
loop_
_entity_poly.entity_id
_entity_poly.type
_entity_poly.pdbx_seq_one_letter_code
_entity_poly.pdbx_strand_id
1 'polypeptide(L)'
;EQLARGLDAVEPLPAAPGAPEARAEHEAGEWRLVVRRPLGSGDAPRRLAVPTGQPVPMAFLAQDGSSGEAGGRGAISSWYYLYLDTPVSATVYTLPVTAGLITALLGWIIVARARRAERRAPEQEPQTQMEGA
;
A
#
# COMPACT_ATOMS: atom_id res chain seq x y z
N GLU A 1 16.54 -18.85 -4.69
CA GLU A 1 15.21 -19.35 -4.26
C GLU A 1 15.04 -20.77 -4.78
N GLN A 2 14.26 -21.61 -4.11
CA GLN A 2 14.04 -23.00 -4.51
C GLN A 2 12.56 -23.35 -4.31
N LEU A 3 12.02 -24.25 -5.13
CA LEU A 3 10.68 -24.80 -4.99
C LEU A 3 10.79 -26.22 -4.42
N ALA A 4 10.11 -26.49 -3.32
CA ALA A 4 10.12 -27.79 -2.68
C ALA A 4 8.74 -28.47 -2.80
N ARG A 5 8.73 -29.79 -3.03
CA ARG A 5 7.54 -30.66 -2.97
C ARG A 5 7.81 -31.78 -1.96
N GLY A 6 8.01 -31.37 -0.70
CA GLY A 6 8.58 -32.22 0.35
C GLY A 6 10.09 -31.96 0.53
N LEU A 7 10.69 -32.57 1.55
CA LEU A 7 12.07 -32.30 1.96
C LEU A 7 13.12 -32.85 0.98
N ASP A 8 12.79 -33.95 0.28
CA ASP A 8 13.73 -34.63 -0.62
C ASP A 8 13.59 -34.20 -2.09
N ALA A 9 12.57 -33.37 -2.41
CA ALA A 9 12.26 -32.93 -3.76
C ALA A 9 12.34 -31.41 -3.86
N VAL A 10 13.56 -30.90 -4.02
CA VAL A 10 13.85 -29.47 -4.09
C VAL A 10 14.43 -29.10 -5.45
N GLU A 11 13.79 -28.16 -6.14
CA GLU A 11 14.19 -27.66 -7.45
C GLU A 11 14.70 -26.21 -7.33
N PRO A 12 15.96 -25.92 -7.72
CA PRO A 12 16.47 -24.56 -7.72
C PRO A 12 15.77 -23.72 -8.79
N LEU A 13 15.29 -22.53 -8.39
CA LEU A 13 14.71 -21.58 -9.34
C LEU A 13 15.83 -20.71 -9.95
N PRO A 14 15.74 -20.39 -11.26
CA PRO A 14 16.74 -19.54 -11.91
C PRO A 14 16.74 -18.13 -11.30
N ALA A 15 17.91 -17.48 -11.34
CA ALA A 15 18.04 -16.08 -10.96
C ALA A 15 17.14 -15.21 -11.85
N ALA A 16 16.38 -14.31 -11.25
CA ALA A 16 15.52 -13.37 -11.96
C ALA A 16 15.16 -12.19 -11.05
N PRO A 17 14.73 -11.05 -11.61
CA PRO A 17 14.26 -9.90 -10.83
C PRO A 17 13.24 -10.31 -9.76
N GLY A 18 13.39 -9.78 -8.56
CA GLY A 18 12.54 -10.10 -7.42
C GLY A 18 12.85 -11.42 -6.70
N ALA A 19 14.06 -11.96 -6.88
CA ALA A 19 14.57 -13.01 -5.99
C ALA A 19 14.76 -12.43 -4.57
N PRO A 20 14.55 -13.23 -3.50
CA PRO A 20 14.80 -12.76 -2.14
C PRO A 20 16.30 -12.46 -1.94
N GLU A 21 16.57 -11.31 -1.34
CA GLU A 21 17.88 -10.93 -0.82
C GLU A 21 17.94 -11.29 0.66
N ALA A 22 19.08 -11.72 1.15
CA ALA A 22 19.28 -12.03 2.56
C ALA A 22 20.56 -11.39 3.08
N ARG A 23 20.51 -10.90 4.32
CA ARG A 23 21.67 -10.47 5.09
C ARG A 23 21.70 -11.24 6.39
N ALA A 24 22.86 -11.76 6.74
CA ALA A 24 23.07 -12.52 7.96
C ALA A 24 24.24 -11.94 8.73
N GLU A 25 24.08 -11.81 10.04
CA GLU A 25 25.12 -11.40 10.96
C GLU A 25 25.19 -12.43 12.10
N HIS A 26 26.41 -12.74 12.54
CA HIS A 26 26.63 -13.62 13.67
C HIS A 26 27.39 -12.86 14.76
N GLU A 27 26.78 -12.76 15.93
CA GLU A 27 27.33 -12.01 17.06
C GLU A 27 26.93 -12.70 18.36
N ALA A 28 27.88 -12.81 19.30
CA ALA A 28 27.65 -13.40 20.64
C ALA A 28 27.01 -14.80 20.63
N GLY A 29 27.29 -15.62 19.61
CA GLY A 29 26.73 -16.98 19.49
C GLY A 29 25.33 -17.03 18.89
N GLU A 30 24.80 -15.90 18.41
CA GLU A 30 23.49 -15.81 17.78
C GLU A 30 23.60 -15.44 16.30
N TRP A 31 22.80 -16.09 15.47
CA TRP A 31 22.58 -15.69 14.08
C TRP A 31 21.37 -14.77 13.97
N ARG A 32 21.53 -13.64 13.28
CA ARG A 32 20.46 -12.72 12.91
C ARG A 32 20.35 -12.68 11.41
N LEU A 33 19.16 -12.99 10.89
CA LEU A 33 18.87 -13.06 9.46
C LEU A 33 17.76 -12.07 9.11
N VAL A 34 18.01 -11.24 8.10
CA VAL A 34 17.00 -10.41 7.45
C VAL A 34 16.84 -10.87 6.01
N VAL A 35 15.63 -11.29 5.65
CA VAL A 35 15.27 -11.66 4.28
C VAL A 35 14.35 -10.58 3.72
N ARG A 36 14.74 -9.99 2.60
CA ARG A 36 13.97 -8.97 1.89
C ARG A 36 13.53 -9.50 0.53
N ARG A 37 12.25 -9.33 0.20
CA ARG A 37 11.72 -9.71 -1.11
C ARG A 37 10.56 -8.80 -1.53
N PRO A 38 10.26 -8.70 -2.84
CA PRO A 38 9.00 -8.14 -3.30
C PRO A 38 7.81 -8.99 -2.85
N LEU A 39 6.67 -8.33 -2.64
CA LEU A 39 5.40 -8.97 -2.26
C LEU A 39 4.75 -9.69 -3.44
N GLY A 40 4.80 -9.11 -4.64
CA GLY A 40 4.32 -9.76 -5.87
C GLY A 40 5.32 -10.78 -6.42
N SER A 41 4.81 -11.80 -7.12
CA SER A 41 5.62 -12.76 -7.87
C SER A 41 6.14 -12.22 -9.21
N GLY A 42 5.71 -11.01 -9.63
CA GLY A 42 5.96 -10.48 -10.98
C GLY A 42 5.45 -11.44 -12.06
N ASP A 43 6.14 -11.49 -13.21
CA ASP A 43 5.85 -12.40 -14.32
C ASP A 43 6.40 -13.83 -14.11
N ALA A 44 6.81 -14.19 -12.90
CA ALA A 44 7.40 -15.50 -12.60
C ALA A 44 6.34 -16.44 -11.98
N PRO A 45 5.63 -17.26 -12.78
CA PRO A 45 4.49 -18.06 -12.30
C PRO A 45 4.86 -19.14 -11.28
N ARG A 46 6.15 -19.48 -11.15
CA ARG A 46 6.67 -20.47 -10.20
C ARG A 46 7.26 -19.86 -8.92
N ARG A 47 7.22 -18.54 -8.76
CA ARG A 47 7.70 -17.88 -7.54
C ARG A 47 6.57 -17.66 -6.55
N LEU A 48 6.91 -17.80 -5.28
CA LEU A 48 5.99 -17.49 -4.19
C LEU A 48 5.58 -16.02 -4.27
N ALA A 49 4.29 -15.73 -4.19
CA ALA A 49 3.79 -14.38 -3.91
C ALA A 49 3.47 -14.29 -2.40
N VAL A 50 3.66 -13.11 -1.82
CA VAL A 50 3.28 -12.79 -0.44
C VAL A 50 2.15 -11.76 -0.49
N PRO A 51 0.89 -12.20 -0.58
CA PRO A 51 -0.26 -11.30 -0.71
C PRO A 51 -0.47 -10.45 0.55
N THR A 52 -1.05 -9.26 0.36
CA THR A 52 -1.62 -8.46 1.44
C THR A 52 -3.08 -8.85 1.68
N GLY A 53 -3.56 -8.63 2.89
CA GLY A 53 -4.92 -8.94 3.32
C GLY A 53 -5.22 -10.44 3.52
N GLN A 54 -4.23 -11.31 3.35
CA GLN A 54 -4.39 -12.77 3.45
C GLN A 54 -3.29 -13.39 4.33
N PRO A 55 -3.62 -14.42 5.15
CA PRO A 55 -2.62 -15.11 5.96
C PRO A 55 -1.75 -16.01 5.07
N VAL A 56 -0.43 -15.83 5.16
CA VAL A 56 0.58 -16.62 4.46
C VAL A 56 1.22 -17.59 5.45
N PRO A 57 1.00 -18.91 5.33
CA PRO A 57 1.60 -19.90 6.23
C PRO A 57 3.12 -19.96 6.00
N MET A 58 3.88 -19.97 7.08
CA MET A 58 5.34 -20.00 7.05
C MET A 58 5.90 -20.89 8.17
N ALA A 59 7.04 -21.51 7.89
CA ALA A 59 7.83 -22.26 8.87
C ALA A 59 9.31 -22.09 8.53
N PHE A 60 10.17 -22.34 9.51
CA PHE A 60 11.61 -22.19 9.38
C PHE A 60 12.31 -23.51 9.65
N LEU A 61 13.33 -23.82 8.85
CA LEU A 61 14.26 -24.92 9.08
C LEU A 61 15.63 -24.31 9.34
N ALA A 62 16.20 -24.58 10.51
CA ALA A 62 17.55 -24.20 10.88
C ALA A 62 18.47 -25.42 10.80
N GLN A 63 19.68 -25.23 10.28
CA GLN A 63 20.68 -26.28 10.13
C GLN A 63 22.00 -25.78 10.71
N ASP A 64 22.55 -26.51 11.66
CA ASP A 64 23.88 -26.26 12.18
C ASP A 64 24.93 -27.07 11.39
N GLY A 65 25.61 -26.38 10.48
CA GLY A 65 26.68 -26.98 9.68
C GLY A 65 27.86 -27.49 10.51
N SER A 66 28.11 -26.95 11.70
CA SER A 66 29.20 -27.42 12.58
C SER A 66 28.88 -28.79 13.20
N SER A 67 27.60 -29.10 13.36
CA SER A 67 27.09 -30.41 13.77
C SER A 67 26.89 -31.39 12.61
N GLY A 68 27.27 -31.00 11.38
CA GLY A 68 27.10 -31.81 10.18
C GLY A 68 25.66 -31.88 9.66
N GLU A 69 24.78 -30.98 10.11
CA GLU A 69 23.41 -30.92 9.62
C GLU A 69 23.36 -30.36 8.19
N ALA A 70 22.62 -31.05 7.32
CA ALA A 70 22.43 -30.69 5.92
C ALA A 70 21.18 -31.37 5.35
N GLY A 71 20.70 -30.87 4.20
CA GLY A 71 19.53 -31.42 3.51
C GLY A 71 18.25 -31.27 4.36
N GLY A 72 17.57 -32.38 4.65
CA GLY A 72 16.40 -32.39 5.54
C GLY A 72 16.71 -32.50 7.03
N ARG A 73 18.00 -32.58 7.43
CA ARG A 73 18.40 -32.65 8.85
C ARG A 73 18.58 -31.25 9.42
N GLY A 74 17.91 -30.99 10.53
CA GLY A 74 17.94 -29.71 11.24
C GLY A 74 16.75 -29.57 12.20
N ALA A 75 16.60 -28.40 12.80
CA ALA A 75 15.48 -28.06 13.65
C ALA A 75 14.40 -27.31 12.88
N ILE A 76 13.15 -27.79 12.94
CA ILE A 76 11.99 -27.14 12.30
C ILE A 76 11.13 -26.41 13.33
N SER A 77 10.65 -25.22 12.96
CA SER A 77 9.69 -24.48 13.79
C SER A 77 8.27 -25.04 13.66
N SER A 78 7.37 -24.59 14.54
CA SER A 78 5.93 -24.68 14.27
C SER A 78 5.54 -23.79 13.08
N TRP A 79 4.33 -23.99 12.56
CA TRP A 79 3.73 -23.12 11.55
C TRP A 79 3.30 -21.78 12.16
N TYR A 80 3.66 -20.69 11.48
CA TYR A 80 3.21 -19.34 11.76
C TYR A 80 2.40 -18.82 10.57
N TYR A 81 1.59 -17.80 10.80
CA TYR A 81 0.89 -17.08 9.74
C TYR A 81 1.40 -15.65 9.68
N LEU A 82 2.02 -15.30 8.56
CA LEU A 82 2.35 -13.91 8.23
C LEU A 82 1.10 -13.25 7.66
N TYR A 83 0.62 -12.19 8.30
CA TYR A 83 -0.46 -11.36 7.77
C TYR A 83 0.08 -9.97 7.47
N LEU A 84 0.10 -9.61 6.19
CA LEU A 84 0.45 -8.27 5.75
C LEU A 84 -0.82 -7.49 5.55
N ASP A 85 -0.97 -6.35 6.22
CA ASP A 85 -2.16 -5.53 6.08
C ASP A 85 -2.30 -4.95 4.67
N THR A 86 -3.53 -4.61 4.27
CA THR A 86 -3.79 -4.01 2.96
C THR A 86 -3.46 -2.52 3.02
N PRO A 87 -2.69 -1.98 2.07
CA PRO A 87 -2.41 -0.54 2.05
C PRO A 87 -3.71 0.24 1.93
N VAL A 88 -3.89 1.24 2.80
CA VAL A 88 -5.03 2.16 2.71
C VAL A 88 -4.95 2.90 1.38
N SER A 89 -6.02 2.83 0.59
CA SER A 89 -6.07 3.51 -0.71
C SER A 89 -5.87 5.02 -0.54
N ALA A 90 -5.03 5.62 -1.38
CA ALA A 90 -4.80 7.06 -1.41
C ALA A 90 -6.11 7.85 -1.60
N THR A 91 -7.10 7.23 -2.26
CA THR A 91 -8.45 7.77 -2.48
C THR A 91 -9.15 8.14 -1.18
N VAL A 92 -8.90 7.42 -0.08
CA VAL A 92 -9.48 7.72 1.24
C VAL A 92 -9.05 9.11 1.72
N TYR A 93 -7.83 9.53 1.40
CA TYR A 93 -7.30 10.84 1.78
C TYR A 93 -7.64 11.94 0.77
N THR A 94 -7.73 11.62 -0.53
CA THR A 94 -7.96 12.62 -1.58
C THR A 94 -9.44 12.97 -1.77
N LEU A 95 -10.37 12.05 -1.52
CA LEU A 95 -11.81 12.28 -1.61
C LEU A 95 -12.32 13.46 -0.75
N PRO A 96 -12.05 13.51 0.57
CA PRO A 96 -12.57 14.60 1.40
C PRO A 96 -12.00 15.96 1.01
N VAL A 97 -10.72 16.00 0.62
CA VAL A 97 -10.07 17.25 0.16
C VAL A 97 -10.69 17.75 -1.14
N THR A 98 -10.87 16.86 -2.11
CA THR A 98 -11.48 17.22 -3.40
C THR A 98 -12.94 17.62 -3.25
N ALA A 99 -13.72 16.91 -2.42
CA ALA A 99 -15.09 17.31 -2.08
C ALA A 99 -15.15 18.71 -1.44
N GLY A 100 -14.28 18.98 -0.46
CA GLY A 100 -14.21 20.28 0.20
C GLY A 100 -13.89 21.43 -0.77
N LEU A 101 -12.96 21.20 -1.71
CA LEU A 101 -12.63 22.18 -2.75
C LEU A 101 -13.81 22.45 -3.68
N ILE A 102 -14.53 21.41 -4.11
CA ILE A 102 -15.73 21.55 -4.94
C ILE A 102 -16.81 22.34 -4.18
N THR A 103 -17.06 22.00 -2.92
CA THR A 103 -18.03 22.72 -2.08
C THR A 103 -17.66 24.18 -1.89
N ALA A 104 -16.39 24.49 -1.62
CA ALA A 104 -15.91 25.86 -1.48
C ALA A 104 -16.07 26.66 -2.80
N LEU A 105 -15.75 26.04 -3.93
CA LEU A 105 -15.90 26.64 -5.25
C LEU A 105 -17.38 26.98 -5.55
N LEU A 106 -18.29 26.03 -5.30
CA LEU A 106 -19.72 26.26 -5.49
C LEU A 106 -20.23 27.38 -4.58
N GLY A 107 -19.86 27.37 -3.29
CA GLY A 107 -20.23 28.42 -2.34
C GLY A 107 -19.75 29.80 -2.80
N TRP A 108 -18.51 29.89 -3.29
CA TRP A 108 -17.95 31.14 -3.81
C TRP A 108 -18.72 31.66 -5.03
N ILE A 109 -19.08 30.79 -5.97
CA ILE A 109 -19.86 31.15 -7.16
C ILE A 109 -21.24 31.71 -6.78
N ILE A 110 -21.92 31.08 -5.83
CA ILE A 110 -23.24 31.51 -5.34
C ILE A 110 -23.14 32.92 -4.72
N VAL A 111 -22.17 33.12 -3.82
CA VAL A 111 -21.93 34.43 -3.16
C VAL A 111 -21.56 35.50 -4.18
N ALA A 112 -20.70 35.17 -5.16
CA ALA A 112 -20.30 36.11 -6.20
C ALA A 112 -21.48 36.53 -7.08
N ARG A 113 -22.42 35.62 -7.39
CA ARG A 113 -23.65 35.95 -8.11
C ARG A 113 -24.59 36.84 -7.30
N ALA A 114 -24.81 36.53 -6.02
CA ALA A 114 -25.67 37.33 -5.15
C ALA A 114 -25.18 38.78 -5.03
N ARG A 115 -23.87 38.97 -4.75
CA ARG A 115 -23.26 40.31 -4.65
C ARG A 115 -23.35 41.13 -5.94
N ARG A 116 -23.33 40.48 -7.12
CA ARG A 116 -23.50 41.16 -8.41
C ARG A 116 -24.95 41.59 -8.66
N ALA A 117 -25.93 40.83 -8.15
CA ALA A 117 -27.34 41.18 -8.27
C ALA A 117 -27.68 42.40 -7.40
N GLU A 118 -27.19 42.44 -6.16
CA GLU A 118 -27.40 43.56 -5.24
C GLU A 118 -26.76 44.86 -5.75
N ARG A 119 -25.56 44.79 -6.35
CA ARG A 119 -24.89 45.97 -6.93
C ARG A 119 -25.58 46.56 -8.17
N ARG A 120 -26.54 45.84 -8.78
CA ARG A 120 -27.31 46.34 -9.94
C ARG A 120 -28.61 47.07 -9.55
N ALA A 121 -28.95 47.14 -8.27
CA ALA A 121 -30.03 47.97 -7.76
C ALA A 121 -29.42 49.05 -6.86
N PRO A 122 -29.11 50.25 -7.40
CA PRO A 122 -30.13 51.31 -7.43
C PRO A 122 -29.99 52.31 -8.60
N GLU A 123 -31.06 52.49 -9.39
CA GLU A 123 -31.43 53.77 -10.05
C GLU A 123 -32.77 53.56 -10.77
N GLN A 124 -33.85 53.57 -9.99
CA GLN A 124 -35.17 53.93 -10.47
C GLN A 124 -35.73 54.94 -9.48
N GLU A 125 -35.35 56.21 -9.66
CA GLU A 125 -36.19 57.32 -9.24
C GLU A 125 -37.34 57.43 -10.24
N PRO A 126 -38.61 57.21 -9.84
CA PRO A 126 -39.73 57.60 -10.64
C PRO A 126 -39.97 59.10 -10.42
N GLN A 127 -39.29 59.97 -11.18
CA GLN A 127 -39.76 61.35 -11.33
C GLN A 127 -40.97 61.34 -12.28
N THR A 128 -42.15 61.19 -11.70
CA THR A 128 -43.42 61.64 -12.31
C THR A 128 -44.20 62.39 -11.25
N GLN A 129 -44.05 63.72 -11.26
CA GLN A 129 -44.93 64.81 -10.78
C GLN A 129 -43.99 66.02 -10.58
N MET A 130 -44.15 67.16 -11.25
CA MET A 130 -45.34 67.99 -11.47
C MET A 130 -45.18 68.71 -12.83
N GLU A 131 -46.10 68.64 -13.79
CA GLU A 131 -47.28 69.52 -13.96
C GLU A 131 -47.06 70.99 -13.54
N GLY A 132 -47.08 71.92 -14.50
CA GLY A 132 -47.41 73.33 -14.25
C GLY A 132 -46.61 74.40 -15.02
N ALA A 133 -47.31 75.05 -15.96
CA ALA A 133 -47.07 76.37 -16.59
C ALA A 133 -46.09 76.48 -17.78
#